data_AF-A0A950GYH7-F1
#
_entry.id   AF-A0A950GYH7-F1
#
_cell.length_a   1.000
_cell.length_b   1.000
_cell.length_c   1.000
_cell.angle_alpha   90.00
_cell.angle_beta   90.00
_cell.angle_gamma   90.00
#
_symmetry.space_group_name_H-M   'P 1'
#
loop_
_entity.id
_entity.type
_entity.pdbx_description
1 polymer ?
#
loop_
_entity_poly.entity_id
_entity_poly.type
_entity_poly.pdbx_seq_one_letter_code
_entity_poly.pdbx_strand_id
1 'polypeptide(L)'
;MSEVLTDEQRRSWTERGFFRLPGFAPPETCEGMLSRVTQVVREPALAATLGVKVVPESNKAGMAVAHPEDGVSKIFKLHRDSVFAEFAHSAPVVDPVSELIAPDI
;
A
#
# COMPACT_ATOMS: atom_id res chain seq x y z
N MET A 1 -26.38 -7.75 3.75
CA MET A 1 -24.91 -7.59 3.65
C MET A 1 -24.54 -8.06 2.25
N SER A 2 -23.76 -7.27 1.50
CA SER A 2 -23.27 -7.71 0.20
C SER A 2 -22.26 -8.83 0.43
N GLU A 3 -22.46 -10.02 -0.14
CA GLU A 3 -21.47 -11.10 -0.10
C GLU A 3 -20.42 -10.83 -1.18
N VAL A 4 -19.31 -10.20 -0.79
CA VAL A 4 -18.24 -9.81 -1.72
C VAL A 4 -17.19 -10.93 -1.84
N LEU A 5 -17.07 -11.78 -0.82
CA LEU A 5 -16.17 -12.93 -0.82
C LEU A 5 -16.85 -14.23 -1.25
N THR A 6 -16.10 -15.02 -2.03
CA THR A 6 -16.49 -16.38 -2.39
C THR A 6 -16.33 -17.34 -1.21
N ASP A 7 -17.04 -18.47 -1.24
CA ASP A 7 -16.93 -19.52 -0.22
C ASP A 7 -15.50 -20.02 -0.03
N GLU A 8 -14.73 -20.13 -1.12
CA GLU A 8 -13.33 -20.55 -1.06
C GLU A 8 -12.44 -19.48 -0.39
N GLN A 9 -12.69 -18.19 -0.62
CA GLN A 9 -11.98 -17.11 0.06
C GLN A 9 -12.29 -17.10 1.56
N ARG A 10 -13.56 -17.28 1.94
CA ARG A 10 -13.98 -17.38 3.36
C ARG A 10 -13.36 -18.58 4.05
N ARG A 11 -13.36 -19.74 3.39
CA ARG A 11 -12.71 -20.96 3.89
C ARG A 11 -11.21 -20.74 4.07
N SER A 12 -10.54 -20.22 3.06
CA SER A 12 -9.11 -19.92 3.10
C SER A 12 -8.74 -18.95 4.22
N TRP A 13 -9.52 -17.89 4.41
CA TRP A 13 -9.34 -16.97 5.53
C TRP A 13 -9.48 -17.66 6.88
N THR A 14 -10.52 -18.47 7.06
CA THR A 14 -10.80 -19.19 8.32
C THR A 14 -9.71 -20.20 8.65
N GLU A 15 -9.24 -20.95 7.67
CA GLU A 15 -8.26 -22.03 7.88
C GLU A 15 -6.81 -21.55 7.88
N ARG A 16 -6.50 -20.51 7.10
CA ARG A 16 -5.11 -20.08 6.84
C ARG A 16 -4.82 -18.63 7.22
N GLY A 17 -5.85 -17.81 7.46
CA GLY A 17 -5.70 -16.38 7.76
C GLY A 17 -5.37 -15.49 6.55
N PHE A 18 -5.43 -16.01 5.32
CA PHE A 18 -5.19 -15.22 4.10
C PHE A 18 -5.79 -15.87 2.85
N PHE A 19 -5.89 -15.11 1.76
CA PHE A 19 -6.08 -15.57 0.39
C PHE A 19 -5.43 -14.57 -0.59
N ARG A 20 -5.37 -14.91 -1.89
CA ARG A 20 -4.78 -14.04 -2.93
C ARG A 20 -5.81 -13.66 -3.96
N LEU A 21 -5.77 -12.39 -4.38
CA LEU A 21 -6.58 -11.84 -5.47
C LEU A 21 -5.65 -11.43 -6.63
N PRO A 22 -5.50 -12.26 -7.67
CA PRO A 22 -4.76 -11.89 -8.88
C PRO A 22 -5.42 -10.69 -9.57
N GLY A 23 -4.63 -9.71 -10.02
CA GLY A 23 -5.16 -8.53 -10.72
C GLY A 23 -6.04 -7.62 -9.87
N PHE A 24 -5.84 -7.63 -8.54
CA PHE A 24 -6.66 -6.86 -7.60
C PHE A 24 -6.72 -5.36 -7.90
N ALA A 25 -5.56 -4.74 -8.11
CA ALA A 25 -5.45 -3.33 -8.43
C ALA A 25 -5.19 -3.16 -9.93
N PRO A 26 -5.86 -2.21 -10.60
CA PRO A 26 -5.56 -1.86 -11.99
C PRO A 26 -4.08 -1.42 -12.16
N PRO A 27 -3.46 -1.68 -13.32
CA PRO A 27 -2.08 -1.26 -13.60
C PRO A 27 -1.84 0.24 -13.33
N GLU A 28 -2.78 1.10 -13.73
CA GLU A 28 -2.69 2.54 -13.54
C GLU A 28 -2.65 2.95 -12.07
N THR A 29 -3.34 2.22 -11.19
CA THR A 29 -3.29 2.44 -9.74
C THR A 29 -1.90 2.07 -9.21
N CYS A 30 -1.37 0.92 -9.62
CA CYS A 30 -0.04 0.47 -9.23
C CYS A 30 1.04 1.45 -9.69
N GLU A 31 0.98 1.91 -10.94
CA GLU A 31 1.91 2.88 -11.53
C GLU A 31 1.81 4.25 -10.85
N GLY A 32 0.59 4.72 -10.57
CA GLY A 32 0.36 5.98 -9.85
C GLY A 32 0.98 5.96 -8.45
N MET A 33 0.76 4.89 -7.69
CA MET A 33 1.34 4.72 -6.36
C MET A 33 2.87 4.63 -6.40
N LEU A 34 3.44 3.88 -7.36
CA LEU A 34 4.89 3.77 -7.56
C LEU A 34 5.53 5.12 -7.91
N SER A 35 4.91 5.85 -8.85
CA SER A 35 5.35 7.18 -9.25
C SER A 35 5.35 8.14 -8.06
N ARG A 36 4.28 8.10 -7.25
CA ARG A 36 4.13 8.97 -6.09
C ARG A 36 5.15 8.69 -4.99
N VAL A 37 5.42 7.43 -4.64
CA VAL A 37 6.49 7.12 -3.67
C VAL A 37 7.87 7.54 -4.17
N THR A 38 8.13 7.36 -5.47
CA THR A 38 9.40 7.75 -6.08
C THR A 38 9.60 9.26 -5.98
N GLN A 39 8.54 10.04 -6.23
CA GLN A 39 8.57 11.49 -6.04
C GLN A 39 8.88 11.87 -4.58
N VAL A 40 8.19 11.26 -3.62
CA VAL A 40 8.41 11.50 -2.18
C VAL A 40 9.86 11.26 -1.77
N VAL A 41 10.50 10.21 -2.30
CA VAL A 41 11.89 9.91 -1.97
C VAL A 41 12.87 10.89 -2.63
N ARG A 42 12.61 11.27 -3.87
CA ARG A 42 13.46 12.21 -4.62
C ARG A 42 13.34 13.65 -4.13
N GLU A 43 12.24 14.00 -3.44
CA GLU A 43 11.96 15.34 -2.91
C GLU A 43 11.81 15.33 -1.38
N PRO A 44 12.88 15.44 -0.58
CA PRO A 44 12.81 15.36 0.89
C PRO A 44 11.86 16.38 1.53
N ALA A 45 11.73 17.58 0.95
CA ALA A 45 10.79 18.60 1.42
C ALA A 45 9.32 18.16 1.27
N LEU A 46 9.00 17.38 0.23
CA LEU A 46 7.67 16.81 0.04
C LEU A 46 7.36 15.78 1.13
N ALA A 47 8.33 14.91 1.46
CA ALA A 47 8.15 13.93 2.53
C ALA A 47 7.81 14.60 3.89
N ALA A 48 8.49 15.71 4.21
CA ALA A 48 8.20 16.49 5.41
C ALA A 48 6.80 17.14 5.36
N THR A 49 6.44 17.73 4.21
CA THR A 49 5.13 18.37 3.99
C THR A 49 3.98 17.38 4.16
N LEU A 50 4.14 16.15 3.67
CA LEU A 50 3.14 15.08 3.80
C LEU A 50 3.16 14.40 5.17
N GLY A 51 4.15 14.66 6.02
CA GLY A 51 4.31 14.00 7.32
C GLY A 51 4.61 12.50 7.22
N VAL A 52 5.18 12.06 6.10
CA VAL A 52 5.55 10.65 5.86
C VAL A 52 6.94 10.35 6.42
N LYS A 53 7.18 9.09 6.77
CA LYS A 53 8.49 8.65 7.28
C LYS A 53 9.18 7.75 6.26
N VAL A 54 10.26 8.26 5.67
CA VAL A 54 11.15 7.50 4.79
C VAL A 54 12.22 6.79 5.63
N VAL A 55 12.38 5.49 5.44
CA VAL A 55 13.33 4.65 6.17
C VAL A 55 14.38 4.11 5.20
N PRO A 56 15.68 4.34 5.45
CA PRO A 56 16.74 3.87 4.57
C PRO A 56 16.86 2.35 4.57
N GLU A 57 17.42 1.80 3.49
CA GLU A 57 17.88 0.42 3.40
C GLU A 57 19.20 0.27 4.17
N SER A 58 19.16 -0.42 5.31
CA SER A 58 20.31 -0.52 6.22
C SER A 58 21.49 -1.26 5.57
N ASN A 59 21.22 -2.22 4.68
CA ASN A 59 22.27 -2.95 3.97
C ASN A 59 23.01 -2.11 2.92
N LYS A 60 22.47 -0.93 2.56
CA LYS A 60 23.08 0.01 1.61
C LYS A 60 23.65 1.25 2.28
N ALA A 61 23.69 1.29 3.62
CA ALA A 61 24.23 2.44 4.35
C ALA A 61 25.69 2.70 3.96
N GLY A 62 25.98 3.92 3.51
CA GLY A 62 27.32 4.33 3.06
C GLY A 62 27.72 3.80 1.67
N MET A 63 26.84 3.08 0.98
CA MET A 63 27.06 2.63 -0.39
C MET A 63 26.51 3.65 -1.39
N ALA A 64 27.15 3.75 -2.56
CA ALA A 64 26.59 4.51 -3.67
C ALA A 64 25.34 3.79 -4.21
N VAL A 65 24.31 4.57 -4.51
CA VAL A 65 23.06 4.11 -5.13
C VAL A 65 22.86 4.84 -6.46
N ALA A 66 22.24 4.18 -7.45
CA ALA A 66 22.01 4.78 -8.76
C ALA A 66 20.91 5.84 -8.70
N HIS A 67 19.84 5.55 -7.93
CA HIS A 67 18.75 6.48 -7.66
C HIS A 67 18.46 6.58 -6.15
N PRO A 68 17.90 7.70 -5.66
CA PRO A 68 17.55 7.86 -4.24
C PRO A 68 16.63 6.74 -3.72
N GLU A 69 15.65 6.31 -4.51
CA GLU A 69 14.72 5.22 -4.16
C GLU A 69 15.40 3.86 -3.98
N ASP A 70 16.55 3.62 -4.61
CA ASP A 70 17.30 2.37 -4.41
C ASP A 70 17.87 2.28 -2.98
N GLY A 71 18.03 3.41 -2.28
CA GLY A 71 18.53 3.50 -0.91
C GLY A 71 17.44 3.44 0.16
N VAL A 72 16.18 3.23 -0.20
CA VAL A 72 15.03 3.25 0.72
C VAL A 72 14.46 1.85 0.89
N SER A 73 14.13 1.47 2.13
CA SER A 73 13.49 0.18 2.43
C SER A 73 11.99 0.31 2.60
N LYS A 74 11.51 1.39 3.25
CA LYS A 74 10.11 1.56 3.64
C LYS A 74 9.72 3.02 3.67
N ILE A 75 8.45 3.30 3.37
CA ILE A 75 7.83 4.62 3.54
C ILE A 75 6.53 4.43 4.32
N PHE A 76 6.39 5.11 5.45
CA PHE A 76 5.22 5.00 6.33
C PHE A 76 4.32 6.23 6.25
N LYS A 77 3.06 6.04 6.66
CA LYS A 77 2.02 7.07 6.79
C LYS A 77 1.51 7.65 5.46
N LEU A 78 1.62 6.89 4.37
CA LEU A 78 1.12 7.29 3.05
C LEU A 78 -0.41 7.32 2.94
N HIS A 79 -1.15 6.68 3.84
CA HIS A 79 -2.63 6.58 3.80
C HIS A 79 -3.39 7.93 3.77
N ARG A 80 -2.70 9.06 3.98
CA ARG A 80 -3.28 10.42 3.91
C ARG A 80 -2.94 11.15 2.60
N ASP A 81 -1.99 10.62 1.84
CA ASP A 81 -1.65 11.13 0.51
C ASP A 81 -2.66 10.60 -0.52
N SER A 82 -3.11 11.44 -1.44
CA SER A 82 -4.36 11.25 -2.19
C SER A 82 -4.43 9.90 -2.91
N VAL A 83 -3.40 9.50 -3.65
CA VAL A 83 -3.42 8.24 -4.41
C VAL A 83 -3.50 7.00 -3.51
N PHE A 84 -2.91 7.06 -2.32
CA PHE A 84 -2.95 5.96 -1.35
C PHE A 84 -4.24 5.97 -0.54
N ALA A 85 -4.75 7.16 -0.21
CA ALA A 85 -6.02 7.33 0.48
C ALA A 85 -7.19 6.86 -0.40
N GLU A 86 -7.17 7.21 -1.68
CA GLU A 86 -8.15 6.75 -2.68
C GLU A 86 -8.13 5.24 -2.81
N PHE A 87 -6.94 4.62 -2.91
CA PHE A 87 -6.82 3.17 -2.95
C PHE A 87 -7.31 2.51 -1.65
N ALA A 88 -6.91 3.02 -0.49
CA ALA A 88 -7.28 2.46 0.81
C ALA A 88 -8.80 2.51 1.07
N HIS A 89 -9.48 3.56 0.59
CA HIS A 89 -10.94 3.71 0.71
C HIS A 89 -11.72 3.13 -0.49
N SER A 90 -11.06 2.50 -1.45
CA SER A 90 -11.74 1.94 -2.61
C SER A 90 -12.61 0.74 -2.21
N ALA A 91 -13.78 0.59 -2.85
CA ALA A 91 -14.70 -0.52 -2.59
C ALA A 91 -14.02 -1.91 -2.69
N PRO A 92 -13.12 -2.18 -3.67
CA PRO A 92 -12.40 -3.44 -3.71
C PRO A 92 -11.56 -3.75 -2.45
N VAL A 93 -11.12 -2.73 -1.70
CA VAL A 93 -10.40 -2.90 -0.43
C VAL A 93 -11.37 -2.94 0.74
N VAL A 94 -12.24 -1.92 0.86
CA VAL A 94 -13.10 -1.73 2.04
C VAL A 94 -14.13 -2.84 2.16
N ASP A 95 -14.78 -3.23 1.07
CA ASP A 95 -15.86 -4.23 1.14
C ASP A 95 -15.41 -5.57 1.72
N PRO A 96 -14.34 -6.23 1.22
CA PRO A 96 -13.89 -7.50 1.79
C PRO A 96 -13.30 -7.33 3.20
N VAL A 97 -12.64 -6.20 3.51
CA VAL A 97 -12.07 -5.96 4.85
C VAL A 97 -13.18 -5.77 5.88
N SER A 98 -14.23 -5.02 5.53
CA SER A 98 -15.40 -4.80 6.38
C SER A 98 -16.18 -6.08 6.65
N GLU A 99 -16.22 -6.98 5.66
CA GLU A 99 -16.84 -8.30 5.77
C GLU A 99 -16.03 -9.26 6.67
N LEU A 100 -14.69 -9.19 6.63
CA LEU A 100 -13.79 -10.11 7.34
C LEU A 100 -13.46 -9.69 8.77
N ILE A 101 -13.35 -8.38 9.03
CA ILE A 101 -12.77 -7.86 10.26
C ILE A 101 -13.83 -7.15 11.11
N ALA A 102 -14.37 -6.04 10.61
CA ALA A 102 -15.37 -5.24 11.30
C ALA A 102 -16.04 -4.27 10.32
N PRO A 103 -17.34 -3.97 10.48
CA PRO A 103 -18.07 -3.11 9.55
C PRO A 103 -17.62 -1.63 9.55
N ASP A 104 -16.86 -1.19 10.55
CA ASP A 104 -16.35 0.17 10.71
C ASP A 104 -14.81 0.13 10.70
N ILE A 105 -14.22 0.29 9.51
CA ILE A 105 -12.78 0.21 9.23
C ILE A 105 -12.29 1.36 8.38
#